data_AF-A0A841MB13-F1
#
_entry.id   AF-A0A841MB13-F1
#
_cell.length_a   1.000
_cell.length_b   1.000
_cell.length_c   1.000
_cell.angle_alpha   90.00
_cell.angle_beta   90.00
_cell.angle_gamma   90.00
#
_symmetry.space_group_name_H-M   'P 1'
#
loop_
_entity.id
_entity.type
_entity.pdbx_description
1 polymer ?
#
loop_
_entity_poly.entity_id
_entity_poly.type
_entity_poly.pdbx_seq_one_letter_code
_entity_poly.pdbx_strand_id
1 'polypeptide(L)'
;MRSEAFYIPEFQRNFVWSQRHASRFIESLLMGLPVPGVFLYKNPEDGKHLVVDGQQRLRTLQFFYSGIFKERKFRLVGVRPEWDNKTYQELNEIDQRKLDDMIVHATIFQQDEPKDTNKSLYFVFERINSGGIRLSPQEIRNCIYDGPFLETVRECNENSNWRNCFGPTSGRQKDQELIVRFFAMFVRSNEYKRTLKDFLNDFCNDYNKESAEKLDNLKNIFFEAIKLCFEAKGKSIFRPTRALNAAVFESVLVGLAKRQQSDLPKITKEEFTKAYDTLLINKEFLKSCESSTATEDAVSNRHSDVRPANSSRFW
;
A
#
# COMPACT_ATOMS: atom_id res chain seq x y z
N MET A 1 8.28 -22.90 -5.45
CA MET A 1 6.94 -22.32 -5.73
C MET A 1 6.50 -22.74 -7.12
N ARG A 2 6.08 -23.99 -7.30
CA ARG A 2 5.62 -24.54 -8.58
C ARG A 2 4.11 -24.87 -8.58
N SER A 3 3.35 -24.30 -7.66
CA SER A 3 1.90 -24.47 -7.58
C SER A 3 1.24 -23.16 -7.20
N GLU A 4 -0.01 -22.97 -7.65
CA GLU A 4 -0.92 -21.88 -7.25
C GLU A 4 -1.22 -21.86 -5.73
N ALA A 5 -0.64 -22.78 -4.96
CA ALA A 5 -0.82 -22.92 -3.52
C ALA A 5 -0.13 -21.82 -2.69
N PHE A 6 0.84 -21.09 -3.27
CA PHE A 6 1.54 -20.00 -2.59
C PHE A 6 1.40 -18.70 -3.37
N TYR A 7 0.93 -17.65 -2.70
CA TYR A 7 0.78 -16.32 -3.27
C TYR A 7 1.80 -15.35 -2.64
N ILE A 8 2.51 -14.61 -3.50
CA ILE A 8 3.37 -13.49 -3.09
C ILE A 8 2.67 -12.20 -3.54
N PRO A 9 2.39 -11.28 -2.60
CA PRO A 9 1.82 -9.97 -2.90
C PRO A 9 2.66 -9.19 -3.89
N GLU A 10 2.00 -8.38 -4.73
CA GLU A 10 2.67 -7.63 -5.79
C GLU A 10 3.79 -6.72 -5.28
N PHE A 11 3.56 -5.97 -4.20
CA PHE A 11 4.56 -5.07 -3.62
C PHE A 11 5.77 -5.82 -3.05
N GLN A 12 5.62 -7.09 -2.69
CA GLN A 12 6.73 -7.93 -2.26
C GLN A 12 7.49 -8.54 -3.45
N ARG A 13 6.96 -8.56 -4.68
CA ARG A 13 7.58 -9.30 -5.82
C ARG A 13 9.03 -8.89 -6.11
N ASN A 14 9.41 -7.66 -5.79
CA ASN A 14 10.77 -7.19 -5.99
C ASN A 14 11.75 -7.87 -5.03
N PHE A 15 12.64 -8.67 -5.57
CA PHE A 15 13.73 -9.27 -4.82
C PHE A 15 14.81 -8.23 -4.53
N VAL A 16 15.00 -7.89 -3.26
CA VAL A 16 15.88 -6.77 -2.82
C VAL A 16 17.23 -7.23 -2.30
N TRP A 17 17.42 -8.52 -2.01
CA TRP A 17 18.73 -9.03 -1.60
C TRP A 17 19.76 -8.92 -2.74
N SER A 18 20.98 -8.56 -2.37
CA SER A 18 22.13 -8.61 -3.27
C SER A 18 22.58 -10.07 -3.44
N GLN A 19 23.39 -10.34 -4.47
CA GLN A 19 24.02 -11.66 -4.65
C GLN A 19 24.77 -12.11 -3.39
N ARG A 20 25.41 -11.17 -2.69
CA ARG A 20 26.14 -11.42 -1.44
C ARG A 20 25.21 -11.80 -0.28
N HIS A 21 24.08 -11.10 -0.10
CA HIS A 21 23.08 -11.46 0.91
C HIS A 21 22.50 -12.85 0.65
N ALA A 22 22.14 -13.12 -0.61
CA ALA A 22 21.64 -14.42 -1.04
C ALA A 22 22.69 -15.54 -0.81
N SER A 23 23.96 -15.28 -1.12
CA SER A 23 25.05 -16.26 -0.93
C SER A 23 25.30 -16.56 0.56
N ARG A 24 25.30 -15.54 1.42
CA ARG A 24 25.43 -15.69 2.89
C ARG A 24 24.31 -16.52 3.51
N PHE A 25 23.10 -16.39 2.97
CA PHE A 25 21.97 -17.21 3.39
C PHE A 25 22.19 -18.68 3.01
N ILE A 26 22.59 -18.98 1.76
CA ILE A 26 22.92 -20.35 1.35
C ILE A 26 24.08 -20.93 2.17
N GLU A 27 25.13 -20.14 2.42
CA GLU A 27 26.24 -20.53 3.30
C GLU A 27 25.76 -20.94 4.70
N SER A 28 24.82 -20.18 5.28
CA SER A 28 24.26 -20.50 6.60
C SER A 28 23.58 -21.88 6.60
N LEU A 29 22.86 -22.21 5.53
CA LEU A 29 22.21 -23.51 5.36
C LEU A 29 23.24 -24.64 5.17
N LEU A 30 24.26 -24.42 4.34
CA LEU A 30 25.34 -25.39 4.11
C LEU A 30 26.15 -25.69 5.38
N MET A 31 26.24 -24.72 6.28
CA MET A 31 26.84 -24.88 7.61
C MET A 31 25.92 -25.56 8.63
N GLY A 32 24.65 -25.80 8.31
CA GLY A 32 23.65 -26.32 9.25
C GLY A 32 23.29 -25.34 10.37
N LEU A 33 23.46 -24.03 10.14
CA LEU A 33 23.09 -23.00 11.11
C LEU A 33 21.58 -22.78 11.10
N PRO A 34 20.97 -22.50 12.27
CA PRO A 34 19.56 -22.14 12.31
C PRO A 34 19.34 -20.83 11.56
N VAL A 35 18.40 -20.84 10.62
CA VAL A 35 17.91 -19.64 9.94
C VAL A 35 16.52 -19.28 10.48
N PRO A 36 16.11 -18.00 10.44
CA PRO A 36 14.75 -17.65 10.79
C PRO A 36 13.75 -18.47 9.96
N GLY A 37 12.62 -18.82 10.54
CA GLY A 37 11.53 -19.52 9.86
C GLY A 37 10.71 -18.60 8.95
N VAL A 38 9.93 -19.16 8.05
CA VAL A 38 9.00 -18.41 7.19
C VAL A 38 7.62 -18.33 7.84
N PHE A 39 6.91 -17.24 7.61
CA PHE A 39 5.54 -17.06 8.11
C PHE A 39 4.57 -17.05 6.95
N LEU A 40 3.55 -17.91 7.07
CA LEU A 40 2.53 -18.10 6.05
C LEU A 40 1.16 -17.87 6.67
N TYR A 41 0.35 -17.05 6.01
CA TYR A 41 -1.07 -16.97 6.30
C TYR A 41 -1.83 -17.91 5.37
N LYS A 42 -2.63 -18.82 5.93
CA LYS A 42 -3.51 -19.69 5.15
C LYS A 42 -4.86 -19.00 4.99
N ASN A 43 -5.22 -18.68 3.74
CA ASN A 43 -6.53 -18.14 3.41
C ASN A 43 -7.60 -19.22 3.67
N PRO A 44 -8.61 -18.95 4.51
CA PRO A 44 -9.67 -19.92 4.79
C PRO A 44 -10.58 -20.18 3.58
N GLU A 45 -10.69 -19.25 2.63
CA GLU A 45 -11.61 -19.37 1.49
C GLU A 45 -11.09 -20.34 0.40
N ASP A 46 -9.83 -20.19 0.00
CA ASP A 46 -9.22 -20.98 -1.09
C ASP A 46 -8.08 -21.89 -0.64
N GLY A 47 -7.72 -21.86 0.65
CA GLY A 47 -6.65 -22.67 1.23
C GLY A 47 -5.24 -22.27 0.81
N LYS A 48 -5.07 -21.18 0.04
CA LYS A 48 -3.76 -20.73 -0.42
C LYS A 48 -2.96 -20.10 0.71
N HIS A 49 -1.63 -20.17 0.59
CA HIS A 49 -0.70 -19.63 1.56
C HIS A 49 -0.13 -18.31 1.06
N LEU A 50 -0.49 -17.22 1.74
CA LEU A 50 0.12 -15.91 1.59
C LEU A 50 1.45 -15.87 2.35
N VAL A 51 2.53 -15.53 1.66
CA VAL A 51 3.84 -15.34 2.32
C VAL A 51 3.85 -14.01 3.06
N VAL A 52 3.88 -14.06 4.40
CA VAL A 52 3.88 -12.89 5.29
C VAL A 52 5.32 -12.42 5.53
N ASP A 53 6.23 -13.36 5.73
CA ASP A 53 7.67 -13.15 5.88
C ASP A 53 8.48 -14.34 5.33
N GLY A 54 9.74 -14.09 4.96
CA GLY A 54 10.66 -15.12 4.46
C GLY A 54 10.72 -15.21 2.95
N GLN A 55 10.06 -14.31 2.23
CA GLN A 55 10.03 -14.28 0.78
C GLN A 55 11.44 -14.21 0.15
N GLN A 56 12.35 -13.39 0.69
CA GLN A 56 13.73 -13.30 0.16
C GLN A 56 14.50 -14.61 0.36
N ARG A 57 14.25 -15.34 1.44
CA ARG A 57 14.84 -16.66 1.70
C ARG A 57 14.31 -17.71 0.72
N LEU A 58 12.99 -17.79 0.58
CA LEU A 58 12.35 -18.72 -0.34
C LEU A 58 12.75 -18.48 -1.81
N ARG A 59 12.82 -17.21 -2.22
CA ARG A 59 13.29 -16.84 -3.57
C ARG A 59 14.77 -17.14 -3.76
N THR A 60 15.61 -16.92 -2.75
CA THR A 60 17.04 -17.27 -2.82
C THR A 60 17.23 -18.77 -3.06
N LEU A 61 16.51 -19.63 -2.32
CA LEU A 61 16.52 -21.07 -2.56
C LEU A 61 16.09 -21.36 -4.00
N GLN A 62 14.95 -20.81 -4.44
CA GLN A 62 14.46 -21.00 -5.79
C GLN A 62 15.52 -20.64 -6.85
N PHE A 63 16.18 -19.49 -6.70
CA PHE A 63 17.20 -19.02 -7.64
C PHE A 63 18.47 -19.89 -7.62
N PHE A 64 18.90 -20.35 -6.45
CA PHE A 64 20.09 -21.18 -6.33
C PHE A 64 19.87 -22.56 -6.95
N TYR A 65 18.73 -23.19 -6.66
CA TYR A 65 18.33 -24.47 -7.25
C TYR A 65 18.06 -24.37 -8.76
N SER A 66 17.44 -23.28 -9.23
CA SER A 66 17.25 -23.06 -10.67
C SER A 66 18.52 -22.62 -11.38
N GLY A 67 19.59 -22.29 -10.64
CA GLY A 67 20.88 -21.83 -11.14
C GLY A 67 20.86 -20.44 -11.76
N ILE A 68 19.79 -19.65 -11.61
CA ILE A 68 19.64 -18.33 -12.26
C ILE A 68 19.29 -17.27 -11.22
N PHE A 69 20.09 -16.20 -11.18
CA PHE A 69 19.87 -15.01 -10.38
C PHE A 69 20.03 -13.76 -11.24
N LYS A 70 18.96 -12.97 -11.39
CA LYS A 70 18.95 -11.75 -12.23
C LYS A 70 19.55 -12.00 -13.63
N GLU A 71 19.02 -13.01 -14.32
CA GLU A 71 19.42 -13.43 -15.68
C GLU A 71 20.84 -13.97 -15.83
N ARG A 72 21.58 -14.13 -14.72
CA ARG A 72 22.94 -14.68 -14.70
C ARG A 72 22.97 -15.98 -13.94
N LYS A 73 24.01 -16.79 -14.15
CA LYS A 73 24.22 -17.99 -13.33
C LYS A 73 24.38 -17.61 -11.87
N PHE A 74 23.62 -18.23 -10.98
CA PHE A 74 23.77 -18.03 -9.54
C PHE A 74 25.04 -18.73 -9.07
N ARG A 75 26.08 -17.94 -8.80
CA ARG A 75 27.31 -18.40 -8.13
C ARG A 75 27.40 -17.80 -6.74
N LEU A 76 27.81 -18.58 -5.75
CA LEU A 76 28.03 -18.06 -4.40
C LEU A 76 29.18 -17.05 -4.41
N VAL A 77 29.02 -15.94 -3.67
CA VAL A 77 30.05 -14.89 -3.56
C VAL A 77 30.22 -14.41 -2.12
N GLY A 78 31.47 -14.26 -1.70
CA GLY A 78 31.80 -13.72 -0.38
C GLY A 78 31.40 -14.64 0.77
N VAL A 79 31.49 -15.95 0.50
CA VAL A 79 31.28 -17.07 1.41
C VAL A 79 32.60 -17.81 1.64
N ARG A 80 32.58 -18.88 2.43
CA ARG A 80 33.74 -19.74 2.68
C ARG A 80 34.39 -20.28 1.39
N PRO A 81 35.74 -20.43 1.35
CA PRO A 81 36.48 -20.81 0.14
C PRO A 81 36.01 -22.10 -0.52
N GLU A 82 35.54 -23.08 0.25
CA GLU A 82 35.05 -24.37 -0.26
C GLU A 82 33.78 -24.25 -1.12
N TRP A 83 33.02 -23.16 -0.99
CA TRP A 83 31.76 -22.92 -1.69
C TRP A 83 31.79 -21.69 -2.60
N ASP A 84 32.76 -20.80 -2.43
CA ASP A 84 32.85 -19.57 -3.21
C ASP A 84 32.93 -19.86 -4.71
N ASN A 85 32.24 -19.04 -5.49
CA ASN A 85 32.08 -19.14 -6.94
C ASN A 85 31.36 -20.41 -7.46
N LYS A 86 30.84 -21.28 -6.59
CA LYS A 86 30.09 -22.48 -7.01
C LYS A 86 28.60 -22.20 -7.23
N THR A 87 28.03 -22.89 -8.21
CA THR A 87 26.59 -23.11 -8.39
C THR A 87 26.14 -24.34 -7.59
N TYR A 88 24.84 -24.55 -7.43
CA TYR A 88 24.31 -25.78 -6.79
C TYR A 88 24.88 -27.06 -7.42
N GLN A 89 24.91 -27.13 -8.76
CA GLN A 89 25.42 -28.30 -9.50
C GLN A 89 26.93 -28.54 -9.33
N GLU A 90 27.69 -27.51 -8.95
CA GLU A 90 29.15 -27.60 -8.74
C GLU A 90 29.52 -27.87 -7.26
N LEU A 91 28.53 -27.94 -6.35
CA LEU A 91 28.75 -28.41 -4.99
C LEU A 91 29.08 -29.91 -4.99
N ASN A 92 29.85 -30.37 -4.02
CA ASN A 92 30.06 -31.81 -3.83
C ASN A 92 28.75 -32.48 -3.38
N GLU A 93 28.63 -33.80 -3.56
CA GLU A 93 27.38 -34.51 -3.23
C GLU A 93 26.97 -34.40 -1.76
N ILE A 94 27.94 -34.31 -0.84
CA ILE A 94 27.67 -34.19 0.59
C ILE A 94 26.99 -32.84 0.89
N ASP A 95 27.49 -31.77 0.29
CA ASP A 95 26.97 -30.42 0.50
C ASP A 95 25.64 -30.20 -0.22
N GLN A 96 25.41 -30.84 -1.38
CA GLN A 96 24.09 -30.87 -2.01
C GLN A 96 23.08 -31.55 -1.07
N ARG A 97 23.40 -32.74 -0.55
CA ARG A 97 22.54 -33.46 0.41
C ARG A 97 22.28 -32.64 1.67
N LYS A 98 23.31 -32.01 2.26
CA LYS A 98 23.12 -31.12 3.42
C LYS A 98 22.13 -30.00 3.14
N LEU A 99 22.20 -29.37 1.96
CA LEU A 99 21.30 -28.30 1.60
C LEU A 99 19.87 -28.81 1.37
N ASP A 100 19.74 -29.96 0.71
CA ASP A 100 18.45 -30.59 0.39
C ASP A 100 17.74 -31.13 1.64
N ASP A 101 18.50 -31.61 2.62
CA ASP A 101 18.01 -32.10 3.91
C ASP A 101 17.78 -30.96 4.93
N MET A 102 18.15 -29.73 4.59
CA MET A 102 18.04 -28.59 5.50
C MET A 102 16.57 -28.25 5.79
N ILE A 103 16.26 -28.11 7.08
CA ILE A 103 14.90 -27.79 7.54
C ILE A 103 14.74 -26.27 7.59
N VAL A 104 13.81 -25.76 6.79
CA VAL A 104 13.30 -24.38 6.92
C VAL A 104 11.95 -24.44 7.62
N HIS A 105 11.91 -24.04 8.90
CA HIS A 105 10.67 -24.00 9.65
C HIS A 105 9.66 -23.03 9.03
N ALA A 106 8.41 -23.46 8.90
CA ALA A 106 7.30 -22.63 8.48
C ALA A 106 6.25 -22.55 9.59
N THR A 107 5.92 -21.34 10.02
CA THR A 107 4.79 -21.09 10.90
C THR A 107 3.59 -20.72 10.04
N ILE A 108 2.60 -21.61 10.01
CA ILE A 108 1.34 -21.38 9.29
C ILE A 108 0.31 -20.94 10.33
N PHE A 109 -0.32 -19.80 10.08
CA PHE A 109 -1.43 -19.32 10.88
C PHE A 109 -2.62 -18.99 9.99
N GLN A 110 -3.80 -19.08 10.56
CA GLN A 110 -5.05 -18.64 9.96
C GLN A 110 -5.82 -17.83 11.00
N GLN A 111 -6.76 -17.02 10.56
CA GLN A 111 -7.67 -16.33 11.45
C GLN A 111 -8.96 -17.13 11.53
N ASP A 112 -9.22 -17.75 12.69
CA ASP A 112 -10.43 -18.54 12.89
C ASP A 112 -11.64 -17.64 13.14
N GLU A 113 -11.50 -16.63 14.01
CA GLU A 113 -12.52 -15.61 14.30
C GLU A 113 -11.85 -14.25 14.66
N PRO A 114 -12.54 -13.11 14.48
CA PRO A 114 -13.82 -12.99 13.78
C PRO A 114 -13.61 -13.05 12.26
N LYS A 115 -14.46 -13.78 11.52
CA LYS A 115 -14.25 -14.00 10.07
C LYS A 115 -14.51 -12.78 9.19
N ASP A 116 -15.18 -11.76 9.72
CA ASP A 116 -15.66 -10.60 8.98
C ASP A 116 -14.63 -9.46 8.84
N THR A 117 -13.50 -9.56 9.56
CA THR A 117 -12.41 -8.57 9.53
C THR A 117 -11.07 -9.24 9.32
N ASN A 118 -10.10 -8.51 8.76
CA ASN A 118 -8.70 -8.98 8.67
C ASN A 118 -7.77 -8.30 9.69
N LYS A 119 -8.30 -7.87 10.83
CA LYS A 119 -7.54 -7.13 11.85
C LYS A 119 -6.40 -7.96 12.43
N SER A 120 -6.65 -9.22 12.78
CA SER A 120 -5.62 -10.09 13.36
C SER A 120 -4.50 -10.36 12.36
N LEU A 121 -4.85 -10.61 11.09
CA LEU A 121 -3.86 -10.72 10.02
C LEU A 121 -3.01 -9.46 9.90
N TYR A 122 -3.63 -8.27 9.90
CA TYR A 122 -2.93 -7.00 9.83
C TYR A 122 -1.95 -6.82 11.00
N PHE A 123 -2.37 -7.13 12.22
CA PHE A 123 -1.50 -7.06 13.40
C PHE A 123 -0.29 -7.99 13.30
N VAL A 124 -0.49 -9.21 12.77
CA VAL A 124 0.61 -10.15 12.55
C VAL A 124 1.59 -9.61 11.50
N PHE A 125 1.10 -9.06 10.38
CA PHE A 125 1.93 -8.39 9.38
C PHE A 125 2.77 -7.25 9.99
N GLU A 126 2.16 -6.37 10.79
CA GLU A 126 2.85 -5.24 11.41
C GLU A 126 3.96 -5.69 12.37
N ARG A 127 3.72 -6.74 13.15
CA ARG A 127 4.68 -7.25 14.15
C ARG A 127 5.80 -8.08 13.53
N ILE A 128 5.50 -8.94 12.56
CA ILE A 128 6.54 -9.77 11.95
C ILE A 128 7.49 -8.91 11.11
N ASN A 129 6.97 -7.93 10.37
CA ASN A 129 7.78 -7.01 9.58
C ASN A 129 8.58 -6.00 10.42
N SER A 130 8.49 -6.05 11.76
CA SER A 130 9.20 -5.13 12.66
C SER A 130 10.70 -5.37 12.73
N GLY A 131 11.18 -6.59 12.42
CA GLY A 131 12.60 -6.96 12.43
C GLY A 131 13.35 -6.74 11.11
N GLY A 132 12.65 -6.37 10.02
CA GLY A 132 13.20 -6.16 8.68
C GLY A 132 12.81 -4.81 8.09
N ILE A 133 12.73 -4.72 6.75
CA ILE A 133 12.20 -3.53 6.07
C ILE A 133 10.71 -3.44 6.39
N ARG A 134 10.34 -2.49 7.24
CA ARG A 134 8.93 -2.24 7.58
C ARG A 134 8.15 -1.84 6.33
N LEU A 135 7.06 -2.54 6.07
CA LEU A 135 6.07 -2.19 5.08
C LEU A 135 5.28 -0.95 5.54
N SER A 136 4.90 -0.10 4.59
CA SER A 136 3.95 0.99 4.85
C SER A 136 2.56 0.41 5.15
N PRO A 137 1.68 1.15 5.84
CA PRO A 137 0.30 0.72 6.03
C PRO A 137 -0.41 0.37 4.73
N GLN A 138 -0.17 1.13 3.65
CA GLN A 138 -0.78 0.84 2.35
C GLN A 138 -0.21 -0.41 1.67
N GLU A 139 1.10 -0.68 1.83
CA GLU A 139 1.70 -1.95 1.39
C GLU A 139 1.01 -3.13 2.07
N ILE A 140 0.75 -3.03 3.37
CA ILE A 140 0.00 -4.06 4.11
C ILE A 140 -1.46 -4.15 3.64
N ARG A 141 -2.15 -3.03 3.36
CA ARG A 141 -3.54 -3.06 2.86
C ARG A 141 -3.67 -3.75 1.52
N ASN A 142 -2.77 -3.45 0.57
CA ASN A 142 -2.73 -4.11 -0.74
C ASN A 142 -2.50 -5.62 -0.67
N CYS A 143 -2.00 -6.09 0.46
CA CYS A 143 -1.76 -7.48 0.78
C CYS A 143 -3.02 -8.18 1.30
N ILE A 144 -3.65 -7.55 2.29
CA ILE A 144 -4.65 -8.14 3.15
C ILE A 144 -6.06 -7.92 2.61
N TYR A 145 -6.28 -6.76 1.99
CA TYR A 145 -7.56 -6.35 1.44
C TYR A 145 -7.50 -6.37 -0.10
N ASP A 146 -6.71 -7.27 -0.69
CA ASP A 146 -6.72 -7.45 -2.15
C ASP A 146 -8.14 -7.84 -2.61
N GLY A 147 -8.66 -7.14 -3.61
CA GLY A 147 -10.06 -7.26 -3.99
C GLY A 147 -10.57 -6.09 -4.85
N PRO A 148 -11.89 -6.08 -5.16
CA PRO A 148 -12.48 -5.15 -6.12
C PRO A 148 -12.26 -3.66 -5.79
N PHE A 149 -12.29 -3.29 -4.51
CA PHE A 149 -12.07 -1.89 -4.12
C PHE A 149 -10.61 -1.47 -4.35
N LEU A 150 -9.64 -2.30 -3.99
CA LEU A 150 -8.24 -1.97 -4.24
C LEU A 150 -7.89 -2.00 -5.74
N GLU A 151 -8.58 -2.81 -6.54
CA GLU A 151 -8.48 -2.72 -8.01
C GLU A 151 -8.97 -1.35 -8.51
N THR A 152 -10.10 -0.87 -8.00
CA THR A 152 -10.61 0.48 -8.29
C THR A 152 -9.58 1.55 -7.90
N VAL A 153 -8.89 1.38 -6.77
CA VAL A 153 -7.81 2.29 -6.34
C VAL A 153 -6.63 2.24 -7.31
N ARG A 154 -6.26 1.05 -7.84
CA ARG A 154 -5.19 0.92 -8.85
C ARG A 154 -5.56 1.62 -10.15
N GLU A 155 -6.78 1.42 -10.65
CA GLU A 155 -7.31 2.14 -11.83
C GLU A 155 -7.28 3.66 -11.60
N CYS A 156 -7.72 4.13 -10.42
CA CYS A 156 -7.62 5.53 -10.04
C CYS A 156 -6.18 6.03 -10.01
N ASN A 157 -5.24 5.17 -9.60
CA ASN A 157 -3.83 5.51 -9.52
C ASN A 157 -3.19 5.70 -10.91
N GLU A 158 -3.70 5.04 -11.93
CA GLU A 158 -3.23 5.13 -13.32
C GLU A 158 -3.79 6.36 -14.07
N ASN A 159 -4.84 7.00 -13.53
CA ASN A 159 -5.45 8.17 -14.14
C ASN A 159 -4.43 9.30 -14.40
N SER A 160 -4.41 9.81 -15.64
CA SER A 160 -3.41 10.80 -16.08
C SER A 160 -3.50 12.13 -15.34
N ASN A 161 -4.70 12.62 -15.02
CA ASN A 161 -4.88 13.85 -14.23
C ASN A 161 -4.34 13.66 -12.82
N TRP A 162 -4.62 12.51 -12.20
CA TRP A 162 -4.05 12.16 -10.91
C TRP A 162 -2.53 12.05 -10.96
N ARG A 163 -1.95 11.39 -11.98
CA ARG A 163 -0.48 11.33 -12.17
C ARG A 163 0.14 12.70 -12.36
N ASN A 164 -0.53 13.63 -13.06
CA ASN A 164 -0.04 15.00 -13.21
C ASN A 164 -0.12 15.81 -11.92
N CYS A 165 -1.16 15.59 -11.10
CA CYS A 165 -1.29 16.22 -9.78
C CYS A 165 -0.33 15.60 -8.75
N PHE A 166 -0.18 14.27 -8.70
CA PHE A 166 0.66 13.59 -7.71
C PHE A 166 2.14 13.54 -8.13
N GLY A 167 2.42 13.11 -9.36
CA GLY A 167 3.76 12.80 -9.87
C GLY A 167 3.97 11.30 -10.12
N PRO A 168 5.24 10.84 -10.17
CA PRO A 168 5.59 9.43 -10.33
C PRO A 168 5.01 8.55 -9.22
N THR A 169 4.84 7.26 -9.51
CA THR A 169 4.37 6.25 -8.55
C THR A 169 5.27 6.21 -7.31
N SER A 170 4.66 6.08 -6.13
CA SER A 170 5.41 6.05 -4.88
C SER A 170 5.86 4.62 -4.57
N GLY A 171 7.16 4.42 -4.33
CA GLY A 171 7.68 3.11 -3.90
C GLY A 171 7.12 2.60 -2.56
N ARG A 172 6.53 3.48 -1.74
CA ARG A 172 5.82 3.14 -0.48
C ARG A 172 4.30 3.24 -0.61
N GLN A 173 3.80 3.36 -1.84
CA GLN A 173 2.37 3.40 -2.19
C GLN A 173 1.59 4.55 -1.55
N LYS A 174 2.27 5.67 -1.27
CA LYS A 174 1.62 6.88 -0.72
C LYS A 174 0.57 7.45 -1.68
N ASP A 175 0.78 7.31 -2.98
CA ASP A 175 -0.20 7.68 -4.00
C ASP A 175 -1.52 6.91 -3.86
N GLN A 176 -1.44 5.59 -3.71
CA GLN A 176 -2.64 4.78 -3.49
C GLN A 176 -3.28 5.04 -2.13
N GLU A 177 -2.48 5.28 -1.07
CA GLU A 177 -3.00 5.61 0.26
C GLU A 177 -3.85 6.89 0.23
N LEU A 178 -3.43 7.91 -0.52
CA LEU A 178 -4.21 9.13 -0.69
C LEU A 178 -5.55 8.87 -1.38
N ILE A 179 -5.60 8.00 -2.38
CA ILE A 179 -6.86 7.63 -3.05
C ILE A 179 -7.79 6.89 -2.06
N VAL A 180 -7.27 5.91 -1.31
CA VAL A 180 -8.04 5.21 -0.27
C VAL A 180 -8.59 6.21 0.75
N ARG A 181 -7.73 7.15 1.17
CA ARG A 181 -8.10 8.23 2.10
C ARG A 181 -9.19 9.14 1.55
N PHE A 182 -9.14 9.49 0.26
CA PHE A 182 -10.19 10.24 -0.41
C PHE A 182 -11.52 9.50 -0.33
N PHE A 183 -11.57 8.23 -0.74
CA PHE A 183 -12.83 7.47 -0.72
C PHE A 183 -13.40 7.33 0.68
N ALA A 184 -12.56 6.96 1.66
CA ALA A 184 -12.98 6.78 3.03
C ALA A 184 -13.57 8.08 3.63
N MET A 185 -12.94 9.22 3.36
CA MET A 185 -13.39 10.52 3.86
C MET A 185 -14.57 11.08 3.06
N PHE A 186 -14.65 10.80 1.76
CA PHE A 186 -15.79 11.19 0.94
C PHE A 186 -17.08 10.52 1.43
N VAL A 187 -17.03 9.21 1.68
CA VAL A 187 -18.19 8.42 2.11
C VAL A 187 -18.46 8.58 3.61
N ARG A 188 -17.45 8.36 4.46
CA ARG A 188 -17.63 8.12 5.91
C ARG A 188 -16.93 9.15 6.80
N SER A 189 -16.72 10.38 6.32
CA SER A 189 -16.07 11.44 7.14
C SER A 189 -16.72 11.70 8.50
N ASN A 190 -18.05 11.52 8.60
CA ASN A 190 -18.83 11.66 9.84
C ASN A 190 -18.58 10.54 10.84
N GLU A 191 -18.11 9.38 10.39
CA GLU A 191 -17.80 8.22 11.22
C GLU A 191 -16.31 8.15 11.59
N TYR A 192 -15.50 9.11 11.13
CA TYR A 192 -14.07 9.13 11.39
C TYR A 192 -13.77 9.16 12.88
N LYS A 193 -13.00 8.15 13.32
CA LYS A 193 -12.41 8.06 14.65
C LYS A 193 -10.94 7.71 14.52
N ARG A 194 -10.11 8.25 15.41
CA ARG A 194 -8.71 7.87 15.46
C ARG A 194 -8.57 6.37 15.75
N THR A 195 -7.62 5.67 15.10
CA THR A 195 -6.58 6.20 14.22
C THR A 195 -6.96 6.17 12.73
N LEU A 196 -6.38 7.07 11.91
CA LEU A 196 -6.57 7.05 10.45
C LEU A 196 -6.21 5.68 9.86
N LYS A 197 -5.20 5.00 10.41
CA LYS A 197 -4.79 3.67 9.97
C LYS A 197 -5.97 2.68 10.03
N ASP A 198 -6.63 2.62 11.17
CA ASP A 198 -7.73 1.68 11.44
C ASP A 198 -8.98 2.08 10.64
N PHE A 199 -9.27 3.38 10.54
CA PHE A 199 -10.36 3.89 9.70
C PHE A 199 -10.22 3.46 8.23
N LEU A 200 -9.02 3.58 7.66
CA LEU A 200 -8.79 3.15 6.28
C LEU A 200 -8.81 1.62 6.13
N ASN A 201 -8.35 0.88 7.14
CA ASN A 201 -8.41 -0.59 7.13
C ASN A 201 -9.86 -1.09 7.12
N ASP A 202 -10.69 -0.53 7.99
CA ASP A 202 -12.12 -0.86 8.09
C ASP A 202 -12.84 -0.48 6.78
N PHE A 203 -12.53 0.69 6.20
CA PHE A 203 -13.06 1.08 4.90
C PHE A 203 -12.69 0.09 3.78
N CYS A 204 -11.42 -0.31 3.68
CA CYS A 204 -10.98 -1.30 2.68
C CYS A 204 -11.70 -2.64 2.84
N ASN A 205 -11.84 -3.12 4.08
CA ASN A 205 -12.53 -4.37 4.39
C ASN A 205 -13.99 -4.36 3.91
N ASP A 206 -14.69 -3.26 4.18
CA ASP A 206 -16.11 -3.14 3.87
C ASP A 206 -16.35 -2.91 2.37
N TYR A 207 -15.58 -2.03 1.74
CA TYR A 207 -15.76 -1.68 0.33
C TYR A 207 -15.34 -2.77 -0.64
N ASN A 208 -14.52 -3.73 -0.21
CA ASN A 208 -14.28 -4.94 -0.98
C ASN A 208 -15.53 -5.83 -1.16
N LYS A 209 -16.56 -5.65 -0.32
CA LYS A 209 -17.81 -6.42 -0.36
C LYS A 209 -18.92 -5.69 -1.13
N GLU A 210 -18.65 -4.49 -1.64
CA GLU A 210 -19.63 -3.66 -2.36
C GLU A 210 -19.78 -4.07 -3.82
N SER A 211 -20.89 -3.65 -4.44
CA SER A 211 -21.16 -3.97 -5.85
C SER A 211 -20.22 -3.23 -6.80
N ALA A 212 -19.92 -3.86 -7.95
CA ALA A 212 -19.12 -3.25 -9.02
C ALA A 212 -19.71 -1.90 -9.49
N GLU A 213 -21.03 -1.76 -9.53
CA GLU A 213 -21.72 -0.50 -9.87
C GLU A 213 -21.39 0.62 -8.88
N LYS A 214 -21.41 0.33 -7.57
CA LYS A 214 -21.08 1.33 -6.54
C LYS A 214 -19.62 1.74 -6.61
N LEU A 215 -18.72 0.79 -6.88
CA LEU A 215 -17.29 1.05 -7.05
C LEU A 215 -17.02 1.89 -8.30
N ASP A 216 -17.69 1.60 -9.42
CA ASP A 216 -17.57 2.39 -10.64
C ASP A 216 -18.09 3.83 -10.46
N ASN A 217 -19.22 3.99 -9.76
CA ASN A 217 -19.72 5.32 -9.40
C ASN A 217 -18.70 6.11 -8.56
N LEU A 218 -18.08 5.50 -7.56
CA LEU A 218 -17.02 6.16 -6.77
C LEU A 218 -15.81 6.52 -7.64
N LYS A 219 -15.38 5.62 -8.54
CA LYS A 219 -14.30 5.88 -9.49
C LYS A 219 -14.60 7.10 -10.36
N ASN A 220 -15.82 7.19 -10.88
CA ASN A 220 -16.26 8.32 -11.71
C ASN A 220 -16.25 9.65 -10.91
N ILE A 221 -16.71 9.63 -9.66
CA ILE A 221 -16.63 10.80 -8.76
C ILE A 221 -15.17 11.26 -8.58
N PHE A 222 -14.25 10.32 -8.35
CA PHE A 222 -12.82 10.65 -8.25
C PHE A 222 -12.29 11.26 -9.56
N PHE A 223 -12.63 10.68 -10.71
CA PHE A 223 -12.20 11.16 -12.04
C PHE A 223 -12.69 12.57 -12.36
N GLU A 224 -13.95 12.88 -12.06
CA GLU A 224 -14.51 14.21 -12.28
C GLU A 224 -13.84 15.25 -11.37
N ALA A 225 -13.66 14.93 -10.08
CA ALA A 225 -13.05 15.83 -9.12
C ALA A 225 -11.57 16.09 -9.45
N ILE A 226 -10.78 15.05 -9.72
CA ILE A 226 -9.35 15.19 -10.00
C ILE A 226 -9.09 15.89 -11.33
N LYS A 227 -9.98 15.72 -12.32
CA LYS A 227 -9.90 16.46 -13.59
C LYS A 227 -10.01 17.96 -13.36
N LEU A 228 -11.01 18.42 -12.61
CA LEU A 228 -11.19 19.86 -12.35
C LEU A 228 -10.02 20.42 -11.52
N CYS A 229 -9.55 19.69 -10.51
CA CYS A 229 -8.36 20.03 -9.75
C CYS A 229 -7.12 20.23 -10.64
N PHE A 230 -6.89 19.31 -11.58
CA PHE A 230 -5.81 19.39 -12.54
C PHE A 230 -5.97 20.58 -13.50
N GLU A 231 -7.16 20.78 -14.06
CA GLU A 231 -7.42 21.89 -14.98
C GLU A 231 -7.27 23.27 -14.32
N ALA A 232 -7.56 23.38 -13.02
CA ALA A 232 -7.49 24.62 -12.26
C ALA A 232 -6.07 25.02 -11.85
N LYS A 233 -5.29 24.09 -11.28
CA LYS A 233 -3.97 24.39 -10.69
C LYS A 233 -2.86 23.42 -11.11
N GLY A 234 -3.18 22.37 -11.87
CA GLY A 234 -2.21 21.38 -12.32
C GLY A 234 -1.47 20.72 -11.16
N LYS A 235 -0.13 20.76 -11.22
CA LYS A 235 0.74 20.13 -10.21
C LYS A 235 0.75 20.86 -8.86
N SER A 236 0.38 22.14 -8.78
CA SER A 236 0.43 22.89 -7.51
C SER A 236 -0.80 22.67 -6.62
N ILE A 237 -1.85 22.02 -7.11
CA ILE A 237 -3.15 21.89 -6.43
C ILE A 237 -3.09 21.28 -5.01
N PHE A 238 -2.13 20.40 -4.73
CA PHE A 238 -1.97 19.76 -3.41
C PHE A 238 -0.65 20.16 -2.73
N ARG A 239 -0.03 21.22 -3.21
CA ARG A 239 1.29 21.69 -2.79
C ARG A 239 1.15 23.16 -2.36
N PRO A 240 0.66 23.42 -1.14
CA PRO A 240 0.60 24.78 -0.60
C PRO A 240 2.01 25.39 -0.49
N THR A 241 3.03 24.53 -0.33
CA THR A 241 4.46 24.87 -0.46
C THR A 241 5.07 24.02 -1.58
N ARG A 242 6.34 23.57 -1.45
CA ARG A 242 6.96 22.67 -2.44
C ARG A 242 6.48 21.22 -2.32
N ALA A 243 6.16 20.78 -1.11
CA ALA A 243 5.82 19.40 -0.82
C ALA A 243 4.31 19.14 -0.93
N LEU A 244 3.93 17.93 -1.32
CA LEU A 244 2.53 17.51 -1.31
C LEU A 244 2.05 17.38 0.14
N ASN A 245 0.94 18.07 0.46
CA ASN A 245 0.29 18.01 1.76
C ASN A 245 -0.96 17.11 1.68
N ALA A 246 -0.96 16.02 2.45
CA ALA A 246 -2.05 15.03 2.45
C ALA A 246 -3.37 15.58 3.02
N ALA A 247 -3.30 16.52 3.97
CA ALA A 247 -4.48 17.16 4.53
C ALA A 247 -5.12 18.12 3.52
N VAL A 248 -4.31 18.90 2.79
CA VAL A 248 -4.81 19.75 1.69
C VAL A 248 -5.42 18.90 0.58
N PHE A 249 -4.75 17.82 0.17
CA PHE A 249 -5.29 16.86 -0.79
C PHE A 249 -6.68 16.36 -0.37
N GLU A 250 -6.80 15.86 0.86
CA GLU A 250 -8.06 15.28 1.34
C GLU A 250 -9.14 16.35 1.41
N SER A 251 -8.86 17.52 2.02
CA SER A 251 -9.86 18.57 2.17
C SER A 251 -10.35 19.09 0.81
N VAL A 252 -9.44 19.45 -0.09
CA VAL A 252 -9.80 20.03 -1.39
C VAL A 252 -10.56 19.02 -2.25
N LEU A 253 -10.06 17.79 -2.35
CA LEU A 253 -10.66 16.80 -3.25
C LEU A 253 -11.99 16.28 -2.70
N VAL A 254 -12.10 16.02 -1.39
CA VAL A 254 -13.37 15.59 -0.78
C VAL A 254 -14.40 16.72 -0.80
N GLY A 255 -14.00 17.96 -0.50
CA GLY A 255 -14.88 19.12 -0.57
C GLY A 255 -15.45 19.33 -1.97
N LEU A 256 -14.58 19.29 -2.98
CA LEU A 256 -15.00 19.37 -4.38
C LEU A 256 -15.94 18.24 -4.76
N ALA A 257 -15.58 17.00 -4.46
CA ALA A 257 -16.42 15.85 -4.80
C ALA A 257 -17.81 15.97 -4.16
N LYS A 258 -17.90 16.37 -2.89
CA LYS A 258 -19.18 16.60 -2.21
C LYS A 258 -19.98 17.74 -2.86
N ARG A 259 -19.30 18.81 -3.28
CA ARG A 259 -19.93 19.94 -3.99
C ARG A 259 -20.48 19.54 -5.36
N GLN A 260 -19.78 18.67 -6.08
CA GLN A 260 -20.22 18.14 -7.37
C GLN A 260 -21.39 17.15 -7.26
N GLN A 261 -21.50 16.45 -6.12
CA GLN A 261 -22.57 15.49 -5.83
C GLN A 261 -23.77 16.11 -5.09
N SER A 262 -23.73 17.42 -4.80
CA SER A 262 -24.86 18.15 -4.20
C SER A 262 -25.82 18.68 -5.27
N ASP A 263 -27.03 19.08 -4.86
CA ASP A 263 -28.04 19.68 -5.76
C ASP A 263 -27.68 21.09 -6.27
N LEU A 264 -26.54 21.63 -5.85
CA LEU A 264 -26.07 22.93 -6.29
C LEU A 264 -25.55 22.88 -7.74
N PRO A 265 -25.62 23.99 -8.50
CA PRO A 265 -25.11 24.04 -9.87
C PRO A 265 -23.65 23.59 -9.97
N LYS A 266 -23.29 22.90 -11.06
CA LYS A 266 -21.91 22.43 -11.27
C LYS A 266 -20.95 23.62 -11.21
N ILE A 267 -19.94 23.50 -10.34
CA ILE A 267 -18.92 24.53 -10.16
C ILE A 267 -18.03 24.62 -11.41
N THR A 268 -17.82 25.84 -11.90
CA THR A 268 -16.90 26.09 -13.02
C THR A 268 -15.44 26.08 -12.57
N LYS A 269 -14.51 25.96 -13.52
CA LYS A 269 -13.08 26.03 -13.23
C LYS A 269 -12.69 27.37 -12.58
N GLU A 270 -13.26 28.47 -13.05
CA GLU A 270 -12.96 29.81 -12.57
C GLU A 270 -13.46 30.01 -11.13
N GLU A 271 -14.67 29.54 -10.82
CA GLU A 271 -15.22 29.55 -9.45
C GLU A 271 -14.38 28.68 -8.52
N PHE A 272 -14.05 27.46 -8.94
CA PHE A 272 -13.18 26.54 -8.18
C PHE A 272 -11.82 27.18 -7.89
N THR A 273 -11.21 27.84 -8.89
CA THR A 273 -9.90 28.47 -8.76
C THR A 273 -9.94 29.59 -7.72
N LYS A 274 -10.97 30.43 -7.74
CA LYS A 274 -11.18 31.51 -6.76
C LYS A 274 -11.40 30.96 -5.35
N ALA A 275 -12.26 29.94 -5.22
CA ALA A 275 -12.52 29.24 -3.97
C ALA A 275 -11.23 28.68 -3.34
N TYR A 276 -10.45 27.97 -4.15
CA TYR A 276 -9.19 27.37 -3.76
C TYR A 276 -8.15 28.42 -3.31
N ASP A 277 -7.98 29.51 -4.07
CA ASP A 277 -7.00 30.55 -3.71
C ASP A 277 -7.38 31.24 -2.40
N THR A 278 -8.67 31.44 -2.17
CA THR A 278 -9.16 32.02 -0.91
C THR A 278 -8.95 31.05 0.26
N LEU A 279 -9.17 29.75 0.05
CA LEU A 279 -8.93 28.70 1.05
C LEU A 279 -7.44 28.62 1.44
N LEU A 280 -6.52 28.68 0.48
CA LEU A 280 -5.08 28.58 0.75
C LEU A 280 -4.47 29.81 1.42
N ILE A 281 -5.15 30.96 1.43
CA ILE A 281 -4.72 32.14 2.19
C ILE A 281 -5.24 32.09 3.64
N ASN A 282 -6.23 31.23 3.92
CA ASN A 282 -6.78 31.08 5.26
C ASN A 282 -5.76 30.43 6.21
N LYS A 283 -5.22 31.22 7.14
CA LYS A 283 -4.24 30.77 8.15
C LYS A 283 -4.79 29.70 9.08
N GLU A 284 -6.08 29.71 9.39
CA GLU A 284 -6.72 28.71 10.25
C GLU A 284 -6.78 27.36 9.54
N PHE A 285 -7.17 27.36 8.27
CA PHE A 285 -7.14 26.17 7.41
C PHE A 285 -5.74 25.59 7.29
N LEU A 286 -4.74 26.43 6.96
CA LEU A 286 -3.35 25.97 6.84
C LEU A 286 -2.81 25.39 8.16
N LYS A 287 -3.12 26.02 9.30
CA LYS A 287 -2.74 25.52 10.62
C LYS A 287 -3.35 24.14 10.92
N SER A 288 -4.61 23.93 10.53
CA SER A 288 -5.29 22.62 10.64
C SER A 288 -4.68 21.54 9.74
N CYS A 289 -4.00 21.94 8.67
CA CYS A 289 -3.30 21.06 7.73
C CYS A 289 -1.84 20.75 8.14
N GLU A 290 -1.29 21.41 9.16
CA GLU A 290 0.10 21.27 9.61
C GLU A 290 0.24 20.59 10.98
N SER A 291 -0.73 20.77 11.89
CA SER A 291 -0.61 20.29 13.28
C SER A 291 -1.71 19.28 13.63
N SER A 292 -1.33 18.12 14.18
CA SER A 292 -2.26 17.08 14.68
C SER A 292 -3.39 16.70 13.71
N THR A 293 -3.10 16.69 12.40
CA THR A 293 -4.06 16.56 11.26
C THR A 293 -5.01 15.35 11.31
N ALA A 294 -4.73 14.39 12.18
CA ALA A 294 -5.54 13.20 12.40
C ALA A 294 -6.56 13.34 13.55
N THR A 295 -6.64 14.44 14.31
CA THR A 295 -7.71 14.61 15.35
C THR A 295 -9.05 14.68 14.67
N GLU A 296 -10.07 14.16 15.33
CA GLU A 296 -11.46 14.35 14.97
C GLU A 296 -11.76 15.84 14.76
N ASP A 297 -11.30 16.71 15.66
CA ASP A 297 -11.43 18.16 15.53
C ASP A 297 -10.70 18.72 14.30
N ALA A 298 -9.47 18.29 14.01
CA ALA A 298 -8.73 18.77 12.85
C ALA A 298 -9.37 18.29 11.53
N VAL A 299 -9.89 17.06 11.49
CA VAL A 299 -10.65 16.53 10.34
C VAL A 299 -11.98 17.27 10.19
N SER A 300 -12.73 17.45 11.27
CA SER A 300 -14.00 18.16 11.26
C SER A 300 -13.83 19.60 10.79
N ASN A 301 -12.88 20.35 11.37
CA ASN A 301 -12.64 21.76 11.05
C ASN A 301 -12.25 21.96 9.58
N ARG A 302 -11.31 21.16 9.06
CA ARG A 302 -10.89 21.30 7.65
C ARG A 302 -11.96 20.82 6.66
N HIS A 303 -12.80 19.86 7.04
CA HIS A 303 -13.96 19.48 6.22
C HIS A 303 -15.06 20.53 6.27
N SER A 304 -15.28 21.21 7.39
CA SER A 304 -16.25 22.32 7.45
C SER A 304 -15.85 23.51 6.58
N ASP A 305 -14.56 23.79 6.44
CA ASP A 305 -14.04 24.84 5.54
C ASP A 305 -14.26 24.54 4.05
N VAL A 306 -14.67 23.31 3.71
CA VAL A 306 -14.86 22.87 2.32
C VAL A 306 -16.25 22.30 2.03
N ARG A 307 -17.19 22.44 2.97
CA ARG A 307 -18.57 21.96 2.80
C ARG A 307 -19.37 22.91 1.90
N PRO A 308 -20.24 22.37 1.04
CA PRO A 308 -21.21 23.18 0.31
C PRO A 308 -22.18 23.81 1.32
N ALA A 309 -22.22 25.14 1.41
CA ALA A 309 -23.16 25.84 2.27
C ALA A 309 -23.79 27.07 1.57
N ASN A 310 -25.09 27.28 1.76
CA ASN A 310 -25.81 28.46 1.26
C ASN A 310 -25.32 29.79 1.87
N SER A 311 -24.48 29.77 2.90
CA SER A 311 -23.87 30.97 3.47
C SER A 311 -22.54 30.67 4.18
N SER A 312 -21.43 30.77 3.43
CA SER A 312 -20.01 30.74 3.86
C SER A 312 -19.48 29.41 4.45
N ARG A 313 -18.30 28.88 4.07
CA ARG A 313 -17.08 29.47 3.51
C ARG A 313 -16.45 28.57 2.42
N PHE A 314 -15.98 29.24 1.36
CA PHE A 314 -15.15 28.78 0.24
C PHE A 314 -15.80 27.98 -0.92
N TRP A 315 -16.74 27.05 -0.71
CA TRP A 315 -17.30 26.19 -1.78
C TRP A 315 -18.83 26.23 -1.93
#